data_AF-X1FQ48-F1
#
_entry.id   AF-X1FQ48-F1
#
_cell.length_a   1.000
_cell.length_b   1.000
_cell.length_c   1.000
_cell.angle_alpha   90.00
_cell.angle_beta   90.00
_cell.angle_gamma   90.00
#
_symmetry.space_group_name_H-M   'P 1'
#
loop_
_entity.id
_entity.type
_entity.pdbx_description
1 polymer ?
#
loop_
_entity_poly.entity_id
_entity_poly.type
_entity_poly.pdbx_seq_one_letter_code
_entity_poly.pdbx_strand_id
1 'polypeptide(L)' 'MCEYCTEHGEGKKWYLQMKNYSDELLHQELSSRQKEI' A
#
# COMPACT_ATOMS: atom_id res chain seq x y z
N MET A 1 0.90 -8.99 -6.66
CA MET A 1 -0.19 -9.93 -6.34
C MET A 1 -0.32 -10.89 -7.51
N CYS A 2 -0.21 -12.21 -7.32
CA CYS A 2 -0.40 -13.15 -8.44
C CYS A 2 -1.88 -13.28 -8.79
N GLU A 3 -2.18 -13.88 -9.95
CA GLU A 3 -3.53 -14.10 -10.45
C GLU A 3 -4.40 -14.88 -9.44
N TYR A 4 -3.85 -15.96 -8.88
CA TYR A 4 -4.50 -16.76 -7.85
C TYR A 4 -4.93 -15.94 -6.61
N CYS A 5 -4.05 -15.05 -6.11
CA CYS A 5 -4.39 -14.20 -4.97
C CYS A 5 -5.40 -13.10 -5.31
N THR A 6 -5.54 -12.74 -6.59
CA THR A 6 -6.52 -11.75 -7.06
C THR A 6 -7.92 -12.35 -7.14
N GLU A 7 -8.03 -13.64 -7.45
CA GLU A 7 -9.30 -14.37 -7.56
C GLU A 7 -9.79 -14.95 -6.22
N HIS A 8 -8.85 -15.42 -5.38
CA HIS A 8 -9.17 -16.23 -4.19
C HIS A 8 -8.57 -15.73 -2.87
N GLY A 9 -7.72 -14.70 -2.89
CA GLY A 9 -7.27 -14.06 -1.65
C GLY A 9 -8.46 -13.43 -0.91
N GLU A 10 -8.25 -12.83 0.26
CA GLU A 10 -9.30 -12.10 1.02
C GLU A 10 -9.91 -10.89 0.26
N GLY A 11 -9.68 -10.79 -1.04
CA GLY A 11 -10.77 -10.59 -1.98
C GLY A 11 -11.20 -9.15 -2.12
N LYS A 12 -10.47 -8.21 -1.52
CA LYS A 12 -10.73 -6.80 -1.74
C LYS A 12 -9.42 -6.15 -2.10
N LYS A 13 -9.50 -5.32 -3.13
CA LYS A 13 -8.57 -4.27 -3.52
C LYS A 13 -8.36 -3.26 -2.37
N TRP A 14 -8.17 -3.73 -1.15
CA TRP A 14 -8.04 -2.98 0.09
C TRP A 14 -6.86 -2.03 -0.05
N TYR A 15 -5.76 -2.52 -0.63
CA TYR A 15 -4.59 -1.73 -1.00
C TYR A 15 -4.83 -0.76 -2.18
N LEU A 16 -5.95 -0.82 -2.90
CA LEU A 16 -6.32 0.20 -3.88
C LEU A 16 -7.20 1.31 -3.29
N GLN A 17 -7.69 1.14 -2.06
CA GLN A 17 -8.44 2.16 -1.38
C GLN A 17 -7.48 2.94 -0.49
N MET A 18 -7.07 4.13 -0.95
CA MET A 18 -6.05 4.94 -0.27
C MET A 18 -6.31 5.14 1.23
N LYS A 19 -7.59 5.32 1.63
CA LYS A 19 -8.01 5.48 3.02
C LYS A 19 -7.59 4.33 3.95
N ASN A 20 -7.30 3.16 3.40
CA ASN A 20 -6.98 1.97 4.18
C ASN A 20 -5.52 1.93 4.64
N TYR A 21 -4.62 2.68 3.98
CA TYR A 21 -3.18 2.65 4.25
C TYR A 21 -2.55 4.06 4.21
N SER A 22 -3.36 5.11 4.06
CA SER A 22 -2.88 6.50 4.05
C SER A 22 -2.18 6.88 5.36
N ASP A 23 -2.70 6.41 6.49
CA ASP A 23 -2.14 6.71 7.81
C ASP A 23 -0.81 5.99 8.00
N GLU A 24 -0.70 4.73 7.57
CA GLU A 24 0.55 3.99 7.61
C GLU A 24 1.63 4.66 6.75
N LEU A 25 1.27 5.08 5.53
CA LEU A 25 2.19 5.81 4.65
C LEU A 25 2.61 7.16 5.21
N LEU A 26 1.71 7.90 5.88
CA LEU A 26 2.02 9.21 6.46
C LEU A 26 3.07 9.10 7.57
N HIS A 27 3.02 8.03 8.34
CA HIS A 27 3.96 7.79 9.44
C HIS A 27 5.20 6.98 9.01
N GLN A 28 5.29 6.59 7.73
CA GLN A 28 6.45 5.88 7.21
C GLN A 28 7.67 6.81 7.14
N GLU A 29 8.82 6.34 7.64
CA GLU A 29 10.06 7.11 7.52
C GLU A 29 10.46 7.28 6.05
N LEU A 30 10.77 8.52 5.66
CA LEU A 30 11.27 8.82 4.34
C LEU A 30 12.68 8.24 4.14
N SER A 31 12.90 7.61 2.98
CA SER A 31 14.25 7.24 2.53
C SER A 31 15.10 8.49 2.27
N SER A 32 16.43 8.34 2.28
CA SER A 32 17.35 9.46 2.04
C SER A 32 17.03 10.21 0.74
N ARG A 33 16.71 9.47 -0.33
CA ARG A 33 16.34 10.05 -1.63
C ARG A 33 15.04 10.87 -1.58
N GLN A 34 14.09 10.50 -0.73
CA GLN A 34 12.83 11.24 -0.58
C GLN A 34 12.98 12.49 0.28
N LYS A 35 14.03 12.58 1.11
CA LYS A 35 14.35 13.75 1.93
C LYS A 35 15.09 14.85 1.14
N GLU A 36 15.61 14.51 -0.03
CA GLU A 36 16.41 15.40 -0.89
C GLU A 36 15.56 16.21 -1.89
N ILE A 37 14.24 15.96 -1.95
CA ILE A 37 13.25 16.67 -2.78
C ILE A 37 12.65 17.82 -1.97
#